data_AF-A0A3A9JAD8-F1
#
_entry.id   AF-A0A3A9JAD8-F1
#
_cell.length_a   1.000
_cell.length_b   1.000
_cell.length_c   1.000
_cell.angle_alpha   90.00
_cell.angle_beta   90.00
_cell.angle_gamma   90.00
#
_symmetry.space_group_name_H-M   'P 1'
#
loop_
_entity.id
_entity.type
_entity.pdbx_description
1 polymer ?
#
loop_
_entity_poly.entity_id
_entity_poly.type
_entity_poly.pdbx_seq_one_letter_code
_entity_poly.pdbx_strand_id
1 'polypeptide(L)'
;MDTYVPALMLLSGASFLNSRSNVPELRPASEAADTAWKLLAQFSFLFWLGLLIWGAVMRPWFEPVLGFATSLLFNLVLAVRGPRPTWPGLSMIMAVAGIALGAYRLLG
;
A
#
# COMPACT_ATOMS: atom_id res chain seq x y z
N MET A 1 17.01 9.32 -6.54
CA MET A 1 16.40 8.08 -7.08
C MET A 1 14.90 8.28 -7.08
N ASP A 2 14.17 7.82 -8.10
CA ASP A 2 12.71 8.02 -8.15
C ASP A 2 11.99 7.00 -7.26
N THR A 3 11.43 7.48 -6.15
CA THR A 3 10.73 6.66 -5.16
C THR A 3 9.21 6.66 -5.35
N TYR A 4 8.68 7.41 -6.32
CA TYR A 4 7.24 7.63 -6.48
C TYR A 4 6.46 6.36 -6.84
N VAL A 5 6.85 5.67 -7.92
CA VAL A 5 6.19 4.43 -8.35
C VAL A 5 6.32 3.31 -7.31
N PRO A 6 7.52 3.05 -6.73
CA PRO A 6 7.65 2.09 -5.64
C PRO A 6 6.78 2.42 -4.42
N ALA A 7 6.69 3.70 -4.02
CA ALA A 7 5.83 4.11 -2.92
C ALA A 7 4.36 3.79 -3.21
N LEU A 8 3.86 4.14 -4.40
CA LEU A 8 2.49 3.85 -4.81
C LEU A 8 2.20 2.34 -4.79
N MET A 9 3.10 1.54 -5.38
CA MET A 9 2.94 0.08 -5.42
C MET A 9 2.84 -0.51 -4.01
N LEU A 10 3.72 -0.09 -3.09
CA LEU A 10 3.76 -0.62 -1.73
C LEU A 10 2.54 -0.22 -0.90
N LEU A 11 2.15 1.07 -0.96
CA LEU A 11 0.98 1.58 -0.24
C LEU A 11 -0.31 0.90 -0.73
N SER A 12 -0.46 0.73 -2.04
CA SER A 12 -1.61 0.04 -2.63
C SER A 12 -1.68 -1.42 -2.17
N GLY A 13 -0.57 -2.14 -2.27
CA GLY A 13 -0.52 -3.55 -1.87
C GLY A 13 -0.74 -3.75 -0.37
N ALA A 14 -0.24 -2.84 0.48
CA ALA A 14 -0.51 -2.89 1.92
C ALA A 14 -2.01 -2.82 2.23
N SER A 15 -2.71 -1.85 1.64
CA SER A 15 -4.17 -1.72 1.78
C SER A 15 -4.92 -2.90 1.16
N PHE A 16 -4.50 -3.36 0.00
CA PHE A 16 -5.10 -4.50 -0.69
C PHE A 16 -5.03 -5.79 0.14
N LEU A 17 -3.88 -6.09 0.75
CA LEU A 17 -3.74 -7.29 1.60
C LEU A 17 -4.69 -7.25 2.80
N ASN A 18 -4.91 -6.08 3.39
CA ASN A 18 -5.87 -5.90 4.47
C ASN A 18 -7.31 -6.16 3.99
N SER A 19 -7.73 -5.60 2.85
CA SER A 19 -9.10 -5.75 2.32
C SER A 19 -9.47 -7.19 1.92
N ARG A 20 -8.47 -8.07 1.75
CA ARG A 20 -8.62 -9.48 1.41
C ARG A 20 -8.55 -10.42 2.62
N SER A 21 -8.19 -9.92 3.80
CA SER A 21 -7.97 -10.72 5.01
C SER A 21 -9.13 -10.55 6.01
N ASN A 22 -10.35 -10.82 5.54
CA ASN A 22 -11.57 -10.49 6.30
C ASN A 22 -11.96 -11.54 7.35
N VAL A 23 -11.38 -12.73 7.29
CA VAL A 23 -11.68 -13.81 8.25
C VAL A 23 -10.78 -13.73 9.48
N PRO A 24 -11.29 -14.02 10.70
CA PRO A 24 -10.53 -13.90 11.95
C PRO A 24 -9.21 -14.68 11.96
N GLU A 25 -9.15 -15.84 11.29
CA GLU A 25 -7.98 -16.72 11.28
C GLU A 25 -6.78 -16.14 10.51
N LEU A 26 -7.01 -15.13 9.68
CA LEU A 26 -5.98 -14.45 8.89
C LEU A 26 -5.55 -13.11 9.51
N ARG A 27 -6.12 -12.74 10.65
CA ARG A 27 -5.84 -11.47 11.33
C ARG A 27 -4.79 -11.67 12.43
N PRO A 28 -4.10 -10.60 12.86
CA PRO A 28 -3.20 -10.66 14.00
C PRO A 28 -3.94 -11.18 15.25
N ALA A 29 -3.28 -12.07 16.01
CA ALA A 29 -3.85 -12.65 17.22
C ALA A 29 -4.04 -11.63 18.35
N SER A 30 -3.22 -10.58 18.39
CA SER A 30 -3.35 -9.48 19.34
C SER A 30 -4.33 -8.43 18.82
N GLU A 31 -5.30 -8.05 19.64
CA GLU A 31 -6.27 -6.99 19.33
C GLU A 31 -5.61 -5.64 19.02
N ALA A 32 -4.54 -5.30 19.76
CA ALA A 32 -3.75 -4.10 19.52
C ALA A 32 -3.07 -4.13 18.14
N ALA A 33 -2.49 -5.28 17.76
CA ALA A 33 -1.86 -5.45 16.46
C ALA A 33 -2.88 -5.42 15.31
N ASP A 34 -4.05 -6.01 15.50
CA ASP A 34 -5.14 -5.97 14.52
C ASP A 34 -5.66 -4.53 14.30
N THR A 35 -5.83 -3.78 15.39
CA THR A 35 -6.24 -2.37 15.32
C THR A 35 -5.18 -1.52 14.63
N ALA A 36 -3.91 -1.67 15.02
CA ALA A 36 -2.79 -0.97 14.39
C ALA A 36 -2.70 -1.29 12.90
N TRP A 37 -2.85 -2.56 12.52
CA TRP A 37 -2.82 -2.99 11.14
C TRP A 37 -3.95 -2.37 10.30
N LYS A 38 -5.19 -2.35 10.81
CA LYS A 38 -6.32 -1.71 10.11
C LYS A 38 -6.10 -0.22 9.91
N LEU A 39 -5.66 0.48 10.95
CA LEU A 39 -5.36 1.92 10.87
C LEU A 39 -4.26 2.19 9.85
N LEU A 40 -3.20 1.38 9.88
CA LEU A 40 -2.07 1.49 8.97
C LEU A 40 -2.49 1.20 7.52
N ALA A 41 -3.36 0.23 7.29
CA ALA A 41 -3.91 -0.09 5.97
C ALA A 41 -4.82 1.04 5.43
N GLN A 42 -5.69 1.60 6.28
CA GLN A 42 -6.53 2.74 5.93
C GLN A 42 -5.67 3.96 5.60
N PHE A 43 -4.67 4.25 6.42
CA PHE A 43 -3.74 5.34 6.17
C PHE A 43 -2.94 5.13 4.88
N SER A 44 -2.49 3.90 4.62
CA SER A 44 -1.79 3.55 3.37
C SER A 44 -2.64 3.82 2.13
N PHE A 45 -3.93 3.46 2.18
CA PHE A 45 -4.87 3.74 1.09
C PHE A 45 -5.04 5.25 0.84
N LEU A 46 -5.29 6.01 1.91
CA LEU A 46 -5.47 7.46 1.81
C LEU A 46 -4.19 8.14 1.30
N PHE A 47 -3.02 7.69 1.77
CA PHE A 47 -1.75 8.25 1.33
C PHE A 47 -1.44 7.90 -0.13
N TRP A 48 -1.73 6.67 -0.56
CA TRP A 48 -1.64 6.26 -1.96
C TRP A 48 -2.50 7.16 -2.85
N LEU A 49 -3.75 7.42 -2.46
CA LEU A 49 -4.66 8.30 -3.20
C LEU A 49 -4.12 9.74 -3.24
N GLY A 50 -3.64 10.25 -2.10
CA GLY A 50 -3.02 11.57 -2.03
C GLY A 50 -1.79 11.70 -2.94
N LEU A 51 -0.93 10.68 -2.99
CA LEU A 51 0.25 10.65 -3.87
C LEU A 51 -0.13 10.57 -5.36
N LEU A 52 -1.20 9.87 -5.72
CA LEU A 52 -1.72 9.87 -7.09
C LEU A 52 -2.20 11.26 -7.50
N ILE A 53 -3.01 11.91 -6.66
CA ILE A 53 -3.52 13.26 -6.91
C ILE A 53 -2.36 14.25 -7.01
N TRP A 54 -1.42 14.21 -6.05
CA TRP A 54 -0.23 15.05 -6.07
C TRP A 54 0.60 14.83 -7.34
N GLY A 55 0.82 13.58 -7.74
CA GLY A 55 1.58 13.26 -8.96
C GLY A 55 0.88 13.69 -10.25
N ALA A 56 -0.45 13.64 -10.31
CA ALA A 56 -1.23 14.15 -11.43
C ALA A 56 -1.10 15.68 -11.61
N VAL A 57 -0.82 16.41 -10.53
CA VAL A 57 -0.62 17.87 -10.57
C VAL A 57 0.84 18.24 -10.79
N MET A 58 1.78 17.50 -10.18
CA MET A 58 3.19 17.92 -10.07
C MET A 58 4.16 17.18 -10.99
N ARG A 59 3.73 16.06 -11.61
CA ARG A 59 4.62 15.21 -12.42
C ARG A 59 4.07 15.05 -13.84
N PRO A 60 4.93 14.68 -14.83
CA PRO A 60 4.47 14.34 -16.16
C PRO A 60 3.35 13.30 -16.10
N TRP A 61 2.28 13.50 -16.87
CA TRP A 61 1.03 12.71 -16.77
C TRP A 61 1.23 11.19 -16.90
N PHE A 62 2.28 10.75 -17.59
CA PHE A 62 2.57 9.32 -17.77
C PHE A 62 3.01 8.64 -16.46
N GLU A 63 3.65 9.37 -15.54
CA GLU A 63 4.14 8.82 -14.27
C GLU A 63 3.02 8.38 -13.31
N PRO A 64 2.00 9.20 -12.98
CA PRO A 64 0.88 8.76 -12.14
C PRO A 64 0.07 7.65 -12.81
N VAL A 65 -0.07 7.66 -14.13
CA VAL A 65 -0.70 6.56 -14.89
C VAL A 65 0.10 5.26 -14.72
N LEU A 66 1.42 5.32 -14.87
CA LEU A 66 2.31 4.17 -14.67
C LEU A 66 2.26 3.67 -13.22
N GLY A 67 2.27 4.57 -12.24
CA GLY A 67 2.16 4.24 -10.82
C GLY A 67 0.84 3.56 -10.47
N PHE A 68 -0.27 4.07 -11.00
CA PHE A 68 -1.59 3.46 -10.87
C PHE A 68 -1.63 2.07 -11.52
N ALA A 69 -1.20 1.95 -12.78
CA ALA A 69 -1.17 0.67 -13.50
C ALA A 69 -0.28 -0.37 -12.80
N THR A 70 0.90 0.03 -12.32
CA THR A 70 1.82 -0.84 -11.56
C THR A 70 1.19 -1.31 -10.25
N SER A 71 0.47 -0.42 -9.55
CA SER A 71 -0.28 -0.78 -8.34
C SER A 71 -1.33 -1.85 -8.63
N LEU A 72 -2.09 -1.70 -9.72
CA LEU A 72 -3.10 -2.69 -10.12
C LEU A 72 -2.49 -4.04 -10.50
N LEU A 73 -1.42 -4.04 -11.30
CA LEU A 73 -0.70 -5.25 -11.68
C LEU A 73 -0.13 -5.96 -10.45
N PHE A 74 0.45 -5.21 -9.53
CA PHE A 74 0.97 -5.75 -8.28
C PHE A 74 -0.13 -6.37 -7.42
N ASN A 75 -1.27 -5.69 -7.27
CA ASN A 75 -2.43 -6.23 -6.55
C ASN A 75 -3.00 -7.47 -7.24
N LEU A 76 -2.98 -7.55 -8.57
CA LEU A 76 -3.36 -8.76 -9.31
C LEU A 76 -2.45 -9.94 -8.97
N VAL A 77 -1.13 -9.73 -8.93
CA VAL A 77 -0.16 -10.75 -8.51
C VAL A 77 -0.43 -11.23 -7.08
N LEU A 78 -0.76 -10.32 -6.17
CA LEU A 78 -1.15 -10.67 -4.81
C LEU A 78 -2.48 -11.44 -4.77
N ALA A 79 -3.46 -11.03 -5.58
CA ALA A 79 -4.78 -11.66 -5.66
C ALA A 79 -4.68 -13.13 -6.08
N VAL A 80 -3.85 -13.44 -7.08
CA VAL A 80 -3.62 -14.81 -7.58
C VAL A 80 -3.05 -15.74 -6.50
N ARG A 81 -2.28 -15.22 -5.54
CA ARG A 81 -1.68 -16.03 -4.47
C ARG A 81 -2.67 -16.47 -3.39
N GLY A 82 -3.84 -15.81 -3.31
CA GLY A 82 -4.87 -16.04 -2.30
C GLY A 82 -4.46 -15.65 -0.86
N PRO A 83 -5.43 -15.40 0.04
CA PRO A 83 -5.14 -14.95 1.41
C PRO A 83 -4.25 -15.90 2.22
N ARG A 84 -3.30 -15.37 3.00
CA ARG A 84 -2.37 -16.17 3.83
C ARG A 84 -2.19 -15.58 5.24
N PRO A 85 -1.89 -16.41 6.25
CA PRO A 85 -1.65 -15.94 7.62
C PRO A 85 -0.48 -14.96 7.77
N THR A 86 0.46 -14.94 6.80
CA THR A 86 1.61 -14.03 6.80
C THR A 86 1.30 -12.64 6.22
N TRP A 87 0.12 -12.45 5.63
CA TRP A 87 -0.28 -11.20 4.98
C TRP A 87 -0.37 -9.98 5.89
N PRO A 88 -0.81 -10.08 7.17
CA PRO A 88 -0.78 -8.94 8.07
C PRO A 88 0.63 -8.38 8.26
N GLY A 89 1.60 -9.26 8.52
CA GLY A 89 3.01 -8.86 8.66
C GLY A 89 3.56 -8.21 7.39
N LEU A 90 3.34 -8.84 6.24
CA LEU A 90 3.76 -8.29 4.96
C LEU A 90 3.11 -6.93 4.67
N SER A 91 1.80 -6.81 4.89
CA SER A 91 1.04 -5.56 4.71
C SER A 91 1.59 -4.43 5.58
N MET A 92 1.90 -4.70 6.85
CA MET A 92 2.49 -3.69 7.74
C MET A 92 3.89 -3.24 7.26
N ILE A 93 4.73 -4.17 6.83
CA ILE A 93 6.07 -3.85 6.28
C ILE A 93 5.92 -2.98 5.02
N MET A 94 5.03 -3.38 4.11
CA MET A 94 4.76 -2.65 2.89
C MET A 94 4.21 -1.25 3.16
N ALA A 95 3.32 -1.10 4.15
CA ALA A 95 2.79 0.18 4.56
C ALA A 95 3.89 1.10 5.08
N VAL A 96 4.70 0.65 6.04
CA VAL A 96 5.79 1.46 6.61
C VAL A 96 6.80 1.87 5.53
N ALA A 97 7.22 0.93 4.69
CA ALA A 97 8.14 1.23 3.60
C ALA A 97 7.53 2.19 2.56
N GLY A 98 6.27 1.96 2.17
CA GLY A 98 5.54 2.83 1.24
C GLY A 98 5.36 4.25 1.78
N ILE A 99 5.01 4.38 3.07
CA ILE A 99 4.89 5.68 3.76
C ILE A 99 6.23 6.38 3.79
N ALA A 100 7.32 5.69 4.17
CA ALA A 100 8.65 6.27 4.22
C ALA A 100 9.12 6.76 2.85
N LEU A 101 8.93 5.97 1.80
CA LEU A 101 9.29 6.35 0.42
C LEU A 101 8.43 7.51 -0.11
N GLY A 102 7.12 7.49 0.18
CA GLY A 102 6.19 8.55 -0.19
C GLY A 102 6.51 9.87 0.52
N ALA A 103 6.77 9.82 1.82
CA ALA A 103 7.18 10.97 2.60
C ALA A 103 8.52 11.53 2.11
N TYR A 104 9.50 10.66 1.86
CA TYR A 104 10.78 11.08 1.27
C TYR A 104 10.59 11.78 -0.07
N ARG A 105 9.67 11.30 -0.92
CA ARG A 105 9.39 11.93 -2.22
C ARG A 105 8.76 13.32 -2.11
N LEU A 106 7.93 13.54 -1.11
CA LEU A 106 7.23 14.82 -0.90
C LEU A 106 8.10 15.86 -0.20
N LEU A 107 9.04 15.41 0.65
CA LEU A 107 9.90 16.28 1.45
C LEU A 107 11.26 16.58 0.80
N GLY A 108 11.67 15.78 -0.20
CA GLY A 108 12.92 15.94 -0.97
C GLY A 108 12.65 16.30 -2.42
#